data_AF-A0A645F2Y2-F1
#
_entry.id   AF-A0A645F2Y2-F1
#
_cell.length_a   1.000
_cell.length_b   1.000
_cell.length_c   1.000
_cell.angle_alpha   90.00
_cell.angle_beta   90.00
_cell.angle_gamma   90.00
#
_symmetry.space_group_name_H-M   'P 1'
#
loop_
_entity.id
_entity.type
_entity.pdbx_description
1 polymer ?
#
loop_
_entity_poly.entity_id
_entity_poly.type
_entity_poly.pdbx_seq_one_letter_code
_entity_poly.pdbx_strand_id
1 'polypeptide(L)'
;MLWLAAFLAAMGQKANSAKEAVIGTTLGAAGFVAGIVIMMLGLLANIDAVAMTDIPSLILAERIYPPIATIFSIIIMGGIYTTSVPLLWSVSARFSAEKTRKSYLLTAGLAVSGCAVSLLLPFQRIVNIIYGINGYVGILLILFMIVKTARNMRKPA
;
A
#
# COMPACT_ATOMS: atom_id res chain seq x y z
N MET A 1 -0.74 -6.03 -4.61
CA MET A 1 -1.20 -5.67 -3.25
C MET A 1 -2.59 -6.24 -3.02
N LEU A 2 -2.67 -7.47 -2.51
CA LEU A 2 -3.94 -8.19 -2.38
C LEU A 2 -4.85 -7.61 -1.29
N TRP A 3 -4.21 -7.04 -0.28
CA TRP A 3 -4.86 -6.32 0.82
C TRP A 3 -5.54 -5.03 0.35
N LEU A 4 -5.00 -4.38 -0.68
CA LEU A 4 -5.63 -3.21 -1.32
C LEU A 4 -6.93 -3.61 -2.04
N ALA A 5 -7.03 -4.83 -2.59
CA ALA A 5 -8.25 -5.25 -3.30
C ALA A 5 -9.47 -5.27 -2.37
N ALA A 6 -9.33 -5.75 -1.13
CA ALA A 6 -10.42 -5.75 -0.16
C ALA A 6 -10.83 -4.33 0.26
N PHE A 7 -9.85 -3.43 0.46
CA PHE A 7 -10.10 -2.03 0.81
C PHE A 7 -10.74 -1.25 -0.35
N LEU A 8 -10.20 -1.37 -1.57
CA LEU A 8 -10.73 -0.72 -2.77
C LEU A 8 -12.14 -1.22 -3.09
N ALA A 9 -12.42 -2.52 -2.92
CA ALA A 9 -13.76 -3.06 -3.09
C ALA A 9 -14.74 -2.43 -2.08
N ALA A 10 -14.35 -2.30 -0.81
CA ALA A 10 -15.16 -1.65 0.21
C ALA A 10 -15.39 -0.16 -0.06
N MET A 11 -14.38 0.56 -0.58
CA MET A 11 -14.55 1.95 -1.02
C MET A 11 -15.47 2.07 -2.24
N GLY A 12 -15.34 1.16 -3.22
CA GLY A 12 -16.18 1.14 -4.42
C GLY A 12 -17.67 0.96 -4.10
N GLN A 13 -18.01 0.20 -3.06
CA GLN A 13 -19.40 0.07 -2.59
C GLN A 13 -20.00 1.38 -2.05
N LYS A 14 -19.16 2.35 -1.66
CA LYS A 14 -19.60 3.66 -1.16
C LYS A 14 -19.62 4.76 -2.23
N ALA A 15 -19.27 4.44 -3.48
CA ALA A 15 -19.33 5.42 -4.57
C ALA A 15 -20.78 5.72 -4.96
N ASN A 16 -21.09 6.98 -5.32
CA ASN A 16 -22.46 7.37 -5.66
C ASN A 16 -22.92 6.81 -7.01
N SER A 17 -21.97 6.53 -7.91
CA SER A 17 -22.26 5.86 -9.18
C SER A 17 -21.07 5.05 -9.70
N ALA A 18 -21.35 4.04 -10.53
CA ALA A 18 -20.31 3.26 -11.22
C ALA A 18 -19.43 4.16 -12.11
N LYS A 19 -20.02 5.18 -12.74
CA LYS A 19 -19.30 6.13 -13.60
C LYS A 19 -18.32 6.98 -12.80
N GLU A 20 -18.72 7.47 -11.63
CA GLU A 20 -17.85 8.20 -10.70
C GLU A 20 -16.70 7.30 -10.22
N ALA A 21 -17.00 6.07 -9.82
CA ALA A 21 -15.99 5.11 -9.37
C ALA A 21 -14.92 4.86 -10.45
N VAL A 22 -15.33 4.65 -11.70
CA VAL A 22 -14.42 4.41 -12.83
C VAL A 22 -13.58 5.65 -13.14
N ILE A 23 -14.19 6.83 -13.24
CA ILE A 23 -13.46 8.07 -13.54
C ILE A 23 -12.46 8.40 -12.42
N GLY A 24 -12.90 8.32 -11.16
CA GLY A 24 -12.07 8.61 -10.00
C GLY A 24 -10.87 7.68 -9.89
N THR A 25 -11.08 6.36 -10.05
CA THR A 25 -9.98 5.39 -10.04
C THR A 25 -9.05 5.56 -11.24
N THR A 26 -9.57 5.83 -12.43
CA THR A 26 -8.75 6.00 -13.64
C THR A 26 -7.89 7.26 -13.58
N LEU A 27 -8.48 8.41 -13.24
CA LEU A 27 -7.73 9.66 -13.11
C LEU A 27 -6.73 9.60 -11.95
N GLY A 28 -7.13 9.02 -10.81
CA GLY A 28 -6.25 8.81 -9.68
C GLY A 28 -5.06 7.92 -10.02
N ALA A 29 -5.30 6.79 -10.69
CA ALA A 29 -4.24 5.89 -11.13
C ALA A 29 -3.31 6.54 -12.16
N ALA A 30 -3.85 7.27 -13.14
CA ALA A 30 -3.06 7.96 -14.15
C ALA A 30 -2.14 9.03 -13.53
N GLY A 31 -2.68 9.88 -12.65
CA GLY A 31 -1.91 10.89 -11.94
C GLY A 31 -0.85 10.28 -11.03
N PHE A 32 -1.18 9.19 -10.33
CA PHE A 32 -0.24 8.46 -9.49
C PHE A 32 0.92 7.86 -10.29
N VAL A 33 0.64 7.21 -11.42
CA VAL A 33 1.67 6.64 -12.30
C VAL A 33 2.56 7.74 -12.87
N ALA A 34 1.99 8.84 -13.35
CA ALA A 34 2.76 9.98 -13.84
C ALA A 34 3.71 10.53 -12.75
N GLY A 35 3.21 10.71 -11.53
CA GLY A 35 4.01 11.15 -10.38
C GLY A 35 5.15 10.18 -10.05
N ILE A 36 4.89 8.87 -10.04
CA ILE A 36 5.92 7.85 -9.81
C ILE A 36 6.98 7.90 -10.90
N VAL A 37 6.61 8.02 -12.17
CA VAL A 37 7.56 8.07 -13.29
C VAL A 37 8.49 9.27 -13.13
N ILE A 38 7.94 10.46 -12.85
CA ILE A 38 8.75 11.67 -12.62
C ILE A 38 9.70 11.47 -11.42
N MET A 39 9.19 10.93 -10.32
CA MET A 39 10.01 10.65 -9.13
C MET A 39 11.13 9.65 -9.45
N MET A 40 10.83 8.56 -10.15
CA MET A 40 11.83 7.55 -10.53
C MET A 40 12.92 8.13 -11.41
N LEU A 41 12.57 8.96 -12.39
CA LEU A 41 13.56 9.65 -13.23
C LEU A 41 14.44 10.59 -12.40
N GLY A 42 13.85 11.32 -11.45
CA GLY A 42 14.61 12.19 -10.53
C GLY A 42 15.57 11.42 -9.62
N LEU A 43 15.16 10.26 -9.11
CA LEU A 43 16.00 9.36 -8.32
C LEU A 43 17.11 8.74 -9.16
N LEU A 44 16.82 8.32 -10.40
CA LEU A 44 17.81 7.75 -11.31
C LEU A 44 18.89 8.77 -11.69
N ALA A 45 18.50 10.03 -11.92
CA ALA A 45 19.43 11.12 -12.21
C ALA A 45 20.34 11.47 -11.02
N ASN A 46 19.98 11.07 -9.79
CA ASN A 46 20.73 11.33 -8.57
C ASN A 46 21.13 10.04 -7.85
N ILE A 47 21.31 8.93 -8.59
CA ILE A 47 21.48 7.59 -8.02
C ILE A 47 22.64 7.51 -7.02
N ASP A 48 23.75 8.18 -7.33
CA ASP A 48 24.97 8.20 -6.48
C ASP A 48 24.69 8.75 -5.08
N ALA A 49 23.72 9.66 -4.96
CA ALA A 49 23.34 10.28 -3.71
C ALA A 49 22.31 9.47 -2.90
N VAL A 50 21.51 8.62 -3.56
CA VAL A 50 20.28 8.06 -2.96
C VAL A 50 20.26 6.53 -2.89
N ALA A 51 21.17 5.84 -3.57
CA ALA A 51 21.14 4.37 -3.71
C ALA A 51 21.17 3.59 -2.38
N MET A 52 21.90 4.09 -1.39
CA MET A 52 22.07 3.42 -0.08
C MET A 52 21.18 4.01 1.02
N THR A 53 20.19 4.82 0.65
CA THR A 53 19.34 5.54 1.60
C THR A 53 17.98 4.86 1.73
N ASP A 54 17.42 4.87 2.94
CA ASP A 54 16.15 4.22 3.23
C ASP A 54 14.95 4.95 2.60
N ILE A 55 15.04 6.29 2.51
CA ILE A 55 14.01 7.14 1.91
C ILE A 55 14.65 8.07 0.86
N PRO A 56 14.94 7.54 -0.35
CA PRO A 56 15.62 8.27 -1.42
C PRO A 56 15.00 9.62 -1.79
N SER A 57 13.67 9.69 -1.80
CA SER A 57 12.92 10.88 -2.17
C SER A 57 13.06 12.02 -1.15
N LEU A 58 13.25 11.70 0.13
CA LEU A 58 13.45 12.69 1.18
C LEU A 58 14.85 13.30 1.10
N ILE A 59 15.87 12.47 0.84
CA ILE A 59 17.25 12.94 0.62
C ILE A 59 17.33 13.83 -0.62
N LEU A 60 16.60 13.48 -1.68
CA LEU A 60 16.51 14.32 -2.87
C LEU A 60 15.83 15.67 -2.56
N ALA A 61 14.76 15.67 -1.76
CA ALA A 61 14.09 16.89 -1.33
C ALA A 61 15.01 17.81 -0.50
N GLU A 62 15.83 17.24 0.38
CA GLU A 62 16.81 17.97 1.19
C GLU A 62 17.89 18.63 0.33
N ARG A 63 18.36 17.94 -0.71
CA ARG A 63 19.34 18.48 -1.67
C ARG A 63 18.79 19.64 -2.51
N ILE A 64 17.49 19.66 -2.79
CA ILE A 64 16.86 20.75 -3.53
C ILE A 64 16.75 22.00 -2.66
N TYR A 65 16.16 21.87 -1.47
CA TYR A 65 16.04 22.96 -0.49
C TYR A 65 15.71 22.38 0.89
N PRO A 66 16.55 22.56 1.93
CA PRO A 66 16.37 21.88 3.23
C PRO A 66 14.99 22.09 3.89
N PRO A 67 14.34 23.27 3.83
CA PRO A 67 12.98 23.42 4.35
C PRO A 67 11.91 22.60 3.62
N ILE A 68 12.11 22.28 2.33
CA ILE A 68 11.20 21.38 1.60
C ILE A 68 11.28 19.98 2.18
N ALA A 69 12.45 19.51 2.62
CA ALA A 69 12.56 18.20 3.27
C ALA A 69 11.70 18.10 4.53
N THR A 70 11.65 19.15 5.35
CA THR A 70 10.78 19.19 6.54
C THR A 70 9.31 19.06 6.15
N ILE A 71 8.85 19.84 5.18
CA ILE A 71 7.45 19.77 4.70
C ILE A 71 7.17 18.39 4.10
N PHE A 72 8.10 17.87 3.32
CA PHE A 72 7.99 16.57 2.67
C PHE A 72 7.92 15.42 3.67
N SER A 73 8.65 15.51 4.79
CA SER A 73 8.58 14.53 5.88
C SER A 73 7.18 14.45 6.50
N ILE A 74 6.51 15.61 6.69
CA ILE A 74 5.13 15.69 7.18
C ILE A 74 4.18 15.05 6.16
N ILE A 75 4.37 15.32 4.86
CA ILE A 75 3.57 14.73 3.80
C ILE A 75 3.72 13.20 3.79
N ILE A 76 4.95 12.68 3.89
CA ILE A 76 5.23 11.24 3.99
C ILE A 76 4.50 10.65 5.20
N MET A 77 4.60 11.28 6.36
CA MET A 77 3.90 10.83 7.57
C MET A 77 2.39 10.75 7.37
N GLY A 78 1.80 11.79 6.75
CA GLY A 78 0.38 11.81 6.38
C GLY A 78 0.02 10.70 5.38
N GLY A 79 0.85 10.45 4.37
CA GLY A 79 0.65 9.38 3.40
C GLY A 79 0.73 7.97 4.02
N ILE A 80 1.68 7.75 4.93
CA ILE A 80 1.81 6.50 5.69
C ILE A 80 0.59 6.32 6.58
N TYR A 81 0.14 7.36 7.27
CA TYR A 81 -1.04 7.30 8.15
C TYR A 81 -2.31 6.95 7.37
N THR A 82 -2.57 7.65 6.26
CA THR A 82 -3.76 7.43 5.42
C THR A 82 -3.78 6.06 4.73
N THR A 83 -2.63 5.39 4.61
CA THR A 83 -2.54 4.03 4.06
C THR A 83 -2.60 2.96 5.16
N SER A 84 -1.87 3.16 6.24
CA SER A 84 -1.69 2.15 7.30
C SER A 84 -2.96 1.95 8.12
N VAL A 85 -3.65 3.03 8.48
CA VAL A 85 -4.86 2.97 9.32
C VAL A 85 -6.01 2.22 8.63
N PRO A 86 -6.38 2.53 7.37
CA PRO A 86 -7.47 1.80 6.71
C PRO A 86 -7.14 0.35 6.43
N LEU A 87 -5.87 0.03 6.15
CA LEU A 87 -5.42 -1.36 5.97
C LEU A 87 -5.53 -2.14 7.28
N LEU A 88 -5.08 -1.57 8.39
CA LEU A 88 -5.20 -2.17 9.72
C LEU A 88 -6.66 -2.46 10.08
N TRP A 89 -7.54 -1.48 9.85
CA TRP A 89 -8.98 -1.65 10.05
C TRP A 89 -9.56 -2.76 9.16
N SER A 90 -9.16 -2.79 7.89
CA SER A 90 -9.61 -3.81 6.93
C SER A 90 -9.26 -5.22 7.38
N VAL A 91 -8.12 -5.41 8.08
CA VAL A 91 -7.76 -6.69 8.70
C VAL A 91 -8.62 -6.97 9.94
N SER A 92 -8.77 -6.00 10.84
CA SER A 92 -9.57 -6.17 12.07
C SER A 92 -11.03 -6.54 11.77
N ALA A 93 -11.62 -5.93 10.74
CA ALA A 93 -12.98 -6.19 10.29
C ALA A 93 -13.19 -7.62 9.75
N ARG A 94 -12.11 -8.38 9.46
CA ARG A 94 -12.21 -9.80 9.07
C ARG A 94 -12.37 -10.74 10.24
N PHE A 95 -11.91 -10.35 11.43
CA PHE A 95 -11.93 -11.19 12.63
C PHE A 95 -12.98 -10.75 13.65
N SER A 96 -13.55 -9.56 13.50
CA SER A 96 -14.56 -9.03 14.41
C SER A 96 -15.54 -8.13 13.68
N ALA A 97 -16.79 -8.10 14.16
CA ALA A 97 -17.78 -7.15 13.69
C ALA A 97 -17.30 -5.71 13.98
N GLU A 98 -17.44 -4.85 12.98
CA GLU A 98 -17.07 -3.44 13.09
C GLU A 98 -17.80 -2.76 14.26
N LYS A 99 -17.16 -1.75 14.85
CA LYS A 99 -17.69 -0.95 15.98
C LYS A 99 -17.95 -1.73 17.28
N THR A 100 -17.37 -2.92 17.44
CA THR A 100 -17.40 -3.66 18.70
C THR A 100 -16.16 -3.38 19.56
N ARG A 101 -16.28 -3.47 20.89
CA ARG A 101 -15.13 -3.37 21.83
C ARG A 101 -14.00 -4.34 21.46
N LYS A 102 -14.36 -5.52 20.93
CA LYS A 102 -13.42 -6.53 20.43
C LYS A 102 -12.62 -6.02 19.22
N SER A 103 -13.25 -5.35 18.25
CA SER A 103 -12.56 -4.77 17.09
C SER A 103 -11.55 -3.69 17.49
N TYR A 104 -11.90 -2.83 18.46
CA TYR A 104 -10.97 -1.80 18.95
C TYR A 104 -9.77 -2.41 19.67
N LEU A 105 -9.97 -3.41 20.53
CA LEU A 105 -8.90 -4.15 21.20
C LEU A 105 -8.00 -4.89 20.20
N LEU A 106 -8.57 -5.54 19.19
CA LEU A 106 -7.82 -6.21 18.13
C LEU A 106 -6.99 -5.21 17.32
N THR A 107 -7.60 -4.09 16.91
CA THR A 107 -6.89 -3.03 16.16
C THR A 107 -5.75 -2.45 16.99
N ALA A 108 -5.96 -2.17 18.28
CA ALA A 108 -4.92 -1.68 19.17
C ALA A 108 -3.78 -2.71 19.34
N GLY A 109 -4.10 -3.99 19.52
CA GLY A 109 -3.10 -5.06 19.61
C GLY A 109 -2.28 -5.21 18.32
N LEU A 110 -2.94 -5.14 17.16
CA LEU A 110 -2.27 -5.15 15.86
C LEU A 110 -1.39 -3.90 15.65
N ALA A 111 -1.84 -2.72 16.10
CA ALA A 111 -1.04 -1.50 16.05
C ALA A 111 0.21 -1.58 16.94
N VAL A 112 0.07 -2.06 18.17
CA VAL A 112 1.19 -2.24 19.11
C VAL A 112 2.20 -3.26 18.58
N SER A 113 1.72 -4.39 18.05
CA SER A 113 2.62 -5.39 17.45
C SER A 113 3.31 -4.87 16.20
N GLY A 114 2.61 -4.14 15.33
CA GLY A 114 3.22 -3.46 14.17
C GLY A 114 4.28 -2.45 14.58
N CYS A 115 4.02 -1.65 15.62
CA CYS A 115 4.98 -0.72 16.19
C CYS A 115 6.22 -1.45 16.74
N ALA A 116 6.02 -2.49 17.55
CA ALA A 116 7.11 -3.30 18.08
C ALA A 116 7.99 -3.89 16.98
N VAL A 117 7.38 -4.47 15.94
CA VAL A 117 8.12 -5.02 14.78
C VAL A 117 8.89 -3.92 14.05
N SER A 118 8.29 -2.75 13.88
CA SER A 118 8.93 -1.60 13.19
C SER A 118 10.13 -1.04 13.95
N LEU A 119 10.14 -1.14 15.29
CA LEU A 119 11.26 -0.71 16.13
C LEU A 119 12.38 -1.76 16.22
N LEU A 120 12.04 -3.05 16.09
CA LEU A 120 12.99 -4.16 16.23
C LEU A 120 13.74 -4.51 14.94
N LEU A 121 13.19 -4.18 13.77
CA LEU A 121 13.76 -4.57 12.47
C LEU A 121 14.17 -3.33 11.65
N PRO A 122 15.32 -3.37 10.96
CA PRO A 122 15.69 -2.33 10.01
C PRO A 122 14.64 -2.16 8.91
N PHE A 123 14.38 -0.92 8.51
CA PHE A 123 13.37 -0.59 7.49
C PHE A 123 13.54 -1.41 6.20
N GLN A 124 14.77 -1.48 5.67
CA GLN A 124 15.08 -2.26 4.46
C GLN A 124 14.68 -3.73 4.58
N ARG A 125 14.91 -4.33 5.76
CA ARG A 125 14.57 -5.73 6.01
C ARG A 125 13.07 -5.94 6.05
N ILE A 126 12.33 -5.04 6.71
CA ILE A 126 10.86 -5.06 6.75
C ILE A 126 10.32 -4.99 5.32
N VAL A 127 10.79 -4.01 4.55
CA VAL A 127 10.36 -3.77 3.16
C VAL A 127 10.64 -4.99 2.28
N ASN A 128 11.85 -5.55 2.36
CA ASN A 128 12.23 -6.74 1.60
C ASN A 128 11.33 -7.95 1.93
N ILE A 129 11.06 -8.20 3.22
CA ILE A 129 10.17 -9.28 3.65
C ILE A 129 8.74 -9.06 3.13
N ILE A 130 8.19 -7.85 3.30
CA ILE A 130 6.82 -7.53 2.89
C ILE A 130 6.67 -7.67 1.37
N TYR A 131 7.60 -7.14 0.58
CA TYR A 131 7.54 -7.27 -0.87
C TYR A 131 7.76 -8.71 -1.34
N GLY A 132 8.67 -9.46 -0.71
CA GLY A 132 8.86 -10.89 -0.97
C GLY A 132 7.58 -11.69 -0.74
N ILE A 133 6.95 -11.56 0.44
CA ILE A 133 5.69 -12.23 0.76
C ILE A 133 4.59 -11.84 -0.23
N ASN A 134 4.42 -10.55 -0.52
CA ASN A 134 3.42 -10.09 -1.48
C ASN A 134 3.65 -10.68 -2.88
N GLY A 135 4.90 -10.83 -3.30
CA GLY A 135 5.27 -11.48 -4.56
C GLY A 135 4.82 -12.95 -4.59
N TYR A 136 5.17 -13.72 -3.57
CA TYR A 136 4.80 -15.14 -3.48
C TYR A 136 3.29 -15.36 -3.43
N VAL A 137 2.57 -14.59 -2.61
CA VAL A 137 1.10 -14.70 -2.54
C VAL A 137 0.46 -14.27 -3.85
N GLY A 138 1.01 -13.26 -4.53
CA GLY A 138 0.57 -12.83 -5.86
C GLY A 138 0.69 -13.96 -6.89
N ILE A 139 1.84 -14.64 -6.95
CA ILE A 139 2.06 -15.80 -7.84
C ILE A 139 1.06 -16.92 -7.52
N LEU A 140 0.87 -17.24 -6.24
CA LEU A 140 -0.08 -18.27 -5.80
C LEU A 140 -1.52 -17.97 -6.26
N LEU A 141 -1.94 -16.71 -6.19
CA LEU A 141 -3.27 -16.32 -6.66
C LEU A 141 -3.41 -16.37 -8.18
N ILE A 142 -2.39 -15.98 -8.93
CA ILE A 142 -2.38 -16.14 -10.39
C ILE A 142 -2.56 -17.62 -10.75
N LEU A 143 -1.86 -18.53 -10.06
CA LEU A 143 -2.03 -19.98 -10.25
C LEU A 143 -3.47 -20.43 -9.96
N PHE A 144 -4.08 -19.99 -8.85
CA PHE A 144 -5.48 -20.30 -8.56
C PHE A 144 -6.45 -19.75 -9.61
N MET A 145 -6.21 -18.54 -10.13
CA MET A 145 -7.02 -17.96 -11.20
C MET A 145 -6.91 -18.78 -12.48
N ILE A 146 -5.71 -19.18 -12.89
CA ILE A 146 -5.48 -20.02 -14.09
C ILE A 146 -6.20 -21.36 -13.94
N VAL A 147 -6.00 -22.05 -12.81
CA VAL A 147 -6.63 -23.36 -12.54
C VAL A 147 -8.16 -23.24 -12.55
N LYS A 148 -8.71 -22.22 -11.91
CA LYS A 148 -10.16 -21.99 -11.86
C LYS A 148 -10.72 -21.69 -13.26
N THR A 149 -10.07 -20.83 -14.04
CA THR A 149 -10.47 -20.51 -15.41
C THR A 149 -10.42 -21.73 -16.30
N ALA A 150 -9.35 -22.53 -16.25
CA ALA A 150 -9.22 -23.77 -17.00
C ALA A 150 -10.31 -24.80 -16.62
N ARG A 151 -10.67 -24.91 -15.33
CA ARG A 151 -11.78 -25.77 -14.87
C ARG A 151 -13.15 -25.27 -15.32
N ASN A 152 -13.38 -23.95 -15.31
CA ASN A 152 -14.64 -23.37 -15.76
C ASN A 152 -14.83 -23.52 -17.28
N MET A 153 -13.77 -23.43 -18.09
CA MET A 153 -13.84 -23.70 -19.53
C MET A 153 -14.12 -25.18 -19.86
N ARG A 154 -13.84 -26.09 -18.92
CA ARG A 154 -14.06 -27.54 -19.08
C ARG A 154 -15.46 -28.02 -18.69
N LYS A 155 -16.29 -27.17 -18.07
CA LYS A 155 -17.69 -27.52 -17.80
C LYS A 155 -18.54 -27.11 -19.02
N PRO A 156 -19.08 -28.06 -19.82
CA PRO A 156 -20.12 -27.72 -20.78
C PRO A 156 -21.35 -27.20 -20.01
N ALA A 157 -22.05 -26.25 -20.63
CA ALA A 157 -23.26 -25.62 -20.12
C ALA A 157 -24.34 -26.64 -19.74
#